data_AF-A0A8C5M498-F1
#
_entry.id   AF-A0A8C5M498-F1
#
_cell.length_a   1.000
_cell.length_b   1.000
_cell.length_c   1.000
_cell.angle_alpha   90.00
_cell.angle_beta   90.00
_cell.angle_gamma   90.00
#
_symmetry.space_group_name_H-M   'P 1'
#
loop_
_entity.id
_entity.type
_entity.pdbx_description
1 polymer ?
#
loop_
_entity_poly.entity_id
_entity_poly.type
_entity_poly.pdbx_seq_one_letter_code
_entity_poly.pdbx_strand_id
1 'polypeptide(L)'
;MLRLQTAQGTAPGGRPPAKLFVPENEREEVLKLYHDNKTSGHMGITKTVSSIRKLLWWPTVRRDVKDYITVCEVCTRHKSPKTAPIGLLQPLPIPERPWSHLAMDFIVELPESKGNTVILTVIDRFSKMGHYVPLRKLPSAAELVPIFITNVVRIHGIPLGIVSDRGTQFVSRFWKGFCKNVGIDLSFSSAYHPQTNGAAERANQNIEKYLRCFISERQDNWSDLIPWAEYALNSAVSEATGHSPFFTVYGFDPPVLPATFPDTAIPALDEHLASLKETWGRVKRALEDSSGIQKIKADRHRRPAPVYQVGDRVWLSSRNIKLLVPSMKLAPRYIGPYKILRRINPVSYALTLPSHIRIHNVFHVSLLKPLLCNRYTRVRVP
;
A
#
# COMPACT_ATOMS: atom_id res chain seq x y z
N MET A 1 25.94 47.23 -1.63
CA MET A 1 25.51 47.66 -0.27
C MET A 1 24.03 47.98 -0.36
N LEU A 2 23.16 47.15 0.22
CA LEU A 2 21.73 47.46 0.37
C LEU A 2 21.60 48.74 1.22
N ARG A 3 20.79 49.72 0.79
CA ARG A 3 20.54 50.96 1.56
C ARG A 3 19.51 50.68 2.65
N LEU A 4 19.89 49.82 3.60
CA LEU A 4 19.06 49.52 4.76
C LEU A 4 18.95 50.77 5.63
N GLN A 5 17.73 51.30 5.76
CA GLN A 5 17.49 52.51 6.54
C GLN A 5 17.61 52.21 8.04
N THR A 6 18.71 52.64 8.64
CA THR A 6 18.84 52.86 10.08
C THR A 6 18.44 54.29 10.42
N ALA A 7 17.17 54.66 10.28
CA ALA A 7 16.73 55.95 10.80
C ALA A 7 15.25 56.01 11.09
N GLN A 8 14.94 56.87 12.06
CA GLN A 8 13.68 57.27 12.69
C GLN A 8 12.60 57.83 11.73
N GLY A 9 12.47 57.31 10.51
CA GLY A 9 11.34 57.57 9.61
C GLY A 9 10.28 56.49 9.75
N THR A 10 9.02 56.88 9.71
CA THR A 10 7.78 56.11 9.95
C THR A 10 7.81 54.67 9.40
N ALA A 11 8.35 53.74 10.18
CA ALA A 11 8.16 52.32 9.93
C ALA A 11 6.67 52.00 10.11
N PRO A 12 6.04 51.25 9.19
CA PRO A 12 4.68 50.77 9.40
C PRO A 12 4.62 49.96 10.70
N GLY A 13 3.55 50.15 11.48
CA GLY A 13 3.42 49.58 12.83
C GLY A 13 3.70 48.07 12.90
N GLY A 14 4.36 47.62 13.97
CA GLY A 14 4.65 46.19 14.22
C GLY A 14 6.11 45.76 14.00
N ARG A 15 7.03 46.70 13.74
CA ARG A 15 8.48 46.43 13.66
C ARG A 15 9.06 46.07 15.04
N PRO A 16 9.79 44.95 15.19
CA PRO A 16 10.53 44.66 16.41
C PRO A 16 11.74 45.61 16.60
N PRO A 17 12.05 46.03 17.85
CA PRO A 17 13.03 47.10 18.13
C PRO A 17 14.46 46.83 17.66
N ALA A 18 14.85 45.58 17.43
CA ALA A 18 16.21 45.19 17.03
C ALA A 18 16.37 44.80 15.54
N LYS A 19 15.37 45.05 14.69
CA LYS A 19 15.40 44.62 13.27
C LYS A 19 15.41 45.81 12.33
N LEU A 20 16.10 45.70 11.21
CA LEU A 20 16.14 46.70 10.14
C LEU A 20 14.94 46.56 9.21
N PHE A 21 14.29 47.68 8.89
CA PHE A 21 13.19 47.67 7.93
C PHE A 21 13.73 47.55 6.50
N VAL A 22 13.08 46.74 5.67
CA VAL A 22 13.43 46.59 4.24
C VAL A 22 12.33 47.24 3.38
N PRO A 23 12.65 48.35 2.68
CA PRO A 23 11.78 48.96 1.69
C PRO A 23 11.40 47.99 0.57
N GLU A 24 10.23 48.18 -0.04
CA GLU A 24 9.69 47.24 -1.03
C GLU A 24 10.62 47.01 -2.23
N ASN A 25 11.26 48.06 -2.72
CA ASN A 25 12.22 48.02 -3.82
C ASN A 25 13.52 47.24 -3.52
N GLU A 26 13.82 46.97 -2.24
CA GLU A 26 15.02 46.21 -1.84
C GLU A 26 14.72 44.75 -1.46
N ARG A 27 13.45 44.36 -1.36
CA ARG A 27 13.06 43.02 -0.90
C ARG A 27 13.54 41.92 -1.83
N GLU A 28 13.51 42.14 -3.14
CA GLU A 28 13.95 41.13 -4.12
C GLU A 28 15.45 40.82 -3.97
N GLU A 29 16.30 41.84 -3.80
CA GLU A 29 17.73 41.65 -3.57
C GLU A 29 18.00 40.89 -2.25
N VAL A 30 17.24 41.21 -1.20
CA VAL A 30 17.30 40.47 0.07
C VAL A 30 16.88 39.01 -0.14
N LEU A 31 15.82 38.74 -0.90
CA LEU A 31 15.37 37.37 -1.19
C LEU A 31 16.43 36.59 -1.96
N LYS A 32 17.03 37.17 -3.01
CA LYS A 32 18.17 36.60 -3.75
C LYS A 32 19.33 36.28 -2.80
N LEU A 33 19.71 37.21 -1.93
CA LEU A 33 20.83 37.03 -1.01
C LEU A 33 20.59 35.90 -0.01
N TYR A 34 19.40 35.83 0.57
CA TYR A 34 19.06 34.86 1.62
C TYR A 34 18.52 33.51 1.10
N HIS A 35 18.29 33.37 -0.20
CA HIS A 35 17.88 32.12 -0.83
C HIS A 35 18.91 31.57 -1.83
N ASP A 36 19.36 32.38 -2.80
CA ASP A 36 20.13 31.92 -3.97
C ASP A 36 21.64 31.87 -3.71
N ASN A 37 22.13 32.60 -2.71
CA ASN A 37 23.55 32.60 -2.37
C ASN A 37 24.02 31.18 -1.99
N LYS A 38 25.24 30.82 -2.41
CA LYS A 38 25.90 29.56 -2.06
C LYS A 38 25.90 29.28 -0.54
N THR A 39 26.02 30.32 0.28
CA THR A 39 25.98 30.20 1.75
C THR A 39 24.57 29.97 2.30
N SER A 40 23.54 30.36 1.55
CA SER A 40 22.12 30.22 1.87
C SER A 40 21.52 28.91 1.35
N GLY A 41 22.10 28.31 0.30
CA GLY A 41 21.87 26.92 -0.12
C GLY A 41 20.44 26.58 -0.54
N HIS A 42 19.72 27.53 -1.15
CA HIS A 42 18.32 27.37 -1.57
C HIS A 42 17.43 26.79 -0.48
N MET A 43 17.62 27.14 0.80
CA MET A 43 16.88 26.50 1.91
C MET A 43 15.36 26.73 1.81
N GLY A 44 14.58 25.86 2.47
CA GLY A 44 13.11 25.96 2.45
C GLY A 44 12.57 27.17 3.21
N ILE A 45 11.32 27.55 2.91
CA ILE A 45 10.62 28.76 3.42
C ILE A 45 10.89 29.05 4.90
N THR A 46 10.71 28.06 5.79
CA THR A 46 10.90 28.27 7.23
C THR A 46 12.32 28.69 7.60
N LYS A 47 13.33 28.08 6.98
CA LYS A 47 14.75 28.39 7.24
C LYS A 47 15.10 29.78 6.68
N THR A 48 14.70 30.09 5.46
CA THR A 48 14.94 31.40 4.84
C THR A 48 14.26 32.53 5.61
N VAL A 49 13.00 32.35 6.03
CA VAL A 49 12.29 33.31 6.90
C VAL A 49 13.01 33.50 8.23
N SER A 50 13.51 32.42 8.85
CA SER A 50 14.26 32.50 10.10
C SER A 50 15.55 33.29 9.93
N SER A 51 16.32 33.05 8.87
CA SER A 51 17.56 33.76 8.56
C SER A 51 17.35 35.24 8.31
N ILE A 52 16.37 35.61 7.49
CA ILE A 52 16.01 37.02 7.22
C ILE A 52 15.60 37.71 8.53
N ARG A 53 14.74 37.06 9.33
CA ARG A 53 14.21 37.63 10.58
C ARG A 53 15.25 37.83 11.68
N LYS A 54 16.48 37.34 11.54
CA LYS A 54 17.56 37.63 12.51
C LYS A 54 17.91 39.12 12.52
N LEU A 55 17.92 39.76 11.35
CA LEU A 55 18.39 41.14 11.18
C LEU A 55 17.37 42.04 10.49
N LEU A 56 16.50 41.48 9.64
CA LEU A 56 15.63 42.23 8.74
C LEU A 56 14.15 42.00 9.07
N TRP A 57 13.32 42.98 8.73
CA TRP A 57 11.86 42.92 8.93
C TRP A 57 11.09 43.75 7.90
N TRP A 58 9.96 43.20 7.47
CA TRP A 58 8.85 43.90 6.82
C TRP A 58 7.55 43.09 7.08
N PRO A 59 6.35 43.65 6.88
CA PRO A 59 5.09 42.99 7.28
C PRO A 59 4.87 41.61 6.62
N THR A 60 5.29 41.44 5.37
CA THR A 60 4.98 40.27 4.53
C THR A 60 6.13 39.27 4.35
N VAL A 61 7.22 39.34 5.14
CA VAL A 61 8.42 38.48 4.99
C VAL A 61 8.10 37.02 4.64
N ARG A 62 7.16 36.41 5.37
CA ARG A 62 6.82 34.98 5.15
C ARG A 62 6.10 34.75 3.82
N ARG A 63 5.23 35.67 3.40
CA ARG A 63 4.51 35.61 2.13
C ARG A 63 5.50 35.79 0.98
N ASP A 64 6.29 36.85 1.02
CA ASP A 64 7.24 37.19 -0.05
C ASP A 64 8.32 36.09 -0.22
N VAL A 65 8.83 35.52 0.88
CA VAL A 65 9.73 34.35 0.82
C VAL A 65 9.04 33.12 0.23
N LYS A 66 7.77 32.88 0.57
CA LYS A 66 7.02 31.76 0.01
C LYS A 66 6.85 31.95 -1.49
N ASP A 67 6.41 33.13 -1.92
CA ASP A 67 6.11 33.42 -3.31
C ASP A 67 7.40 33.34 -4.15
N TYR A 68 8.50 33.90 -3.67
CA TYR A 68 9.83 33.79 -4.29
C TYR A 68 10.31 32.34 -4.45
N ILE A 69 10.27 31.54 -3.37
CA ILE A 69 10.76 30.15 -3.41
C ILE A 69 9.85 29.26 -4.26
N THR A 70 8.55 29.54 -4.31
CA THR A 70 7.58 28.74 -5.08
C THR A 70 7.85 28.83 -6.58
N VAL A 71 8.36 29.96 -7.07
CA VAL A 71 8.72 30.16 -8.48
C VAL A 71 10.23 30.02 -8.76
N CYS A 72 11.05 29.71 -7.75
CA CYS A 72 12.49 29.52 -7.92
C CYS A 72 12.78 28.31 -8.82
N GLU A 73 13.33 28.56 -10.01
CA GLU A 73 13.64 27.53 -11.02
C GLU A 73 14.55 26.42 -10.47
N VAL A 74 15.59 26.78 -9.70
CA VAL A 74 16.53 25.83 -9.10
C VAL A 74 15.80 24.92 -8.09
N CYS A 75 14.96 25.48 -7.22
CA CYS A 75 14.18 24.67 -6.28
C CYS A 75 13.18 23.77 -7.00
N THR A 76 12.49 24.29 -8.01
CA THR A 76 11.47 23.54 -8.78
C THR A 76 12.09 22.37 -9.55
N ARG A 77 13.28 22.54 -10.12
CA ARG A 77 13.97 21.49 -10.87
C ARG A 77 14.61 20.43 -9.99
N HIS A 78 15.18 20.81 -8.85
CA HIS A 78 16.06 19.93 -8.09
C HIS A 78 15.43 19.35 -6.81
N LYS A 79 14.31 19.91 -6.32
CA LYS A 79 13.66 19.40 -5.11
C LYS A 79 12.44 18.57 -5.44
N SER A 80 12.33 17.43 -4.76
CA SER A 80 11.14 16.59 -4.86
C SER A 80 9.89 17.36 -4.41
N PRO A 81 8.78 17.29 -5.18
CA PRO A 81 7.50 17.83 -4.75
C PRO A 81 7.07 17.21 -3.41
N LYS A 82 6.48 18.02 -2.53
CA LYS A 82 5.87 17.53 -1.28
C LYS A 82 4.37 17.23 -1.43
N THR A 83 3.84 17.37 -2.64
CA THR A 83 2.43 17.12 -2.95
C THR A 83 2.23 15.67 -3.38
N ALA A 84 1.01 15.18 -3.21
CA ALA A 84 0.62 13.91 -3.81
C ALA A 84 0.87 13.94 -5.34
N PRO A 85 1.20 12.79 -5.95
CA PRO A 85 1.35 12.69 -7.39
C PRO A 85 0.11 13.26 -8.12
N ILE A 86 0.35 13.97 -9.21
CA ILE A 86 -0.71 14.49 -10.07
C ILE A 86 -1.27 13.33 -10.89
N GLY A 87 -2.60 13.28 -11.05
CA GLY A 87 -3.32 12.22 -11.73
C GLY A 87 -3.99 11.26 -10.75
N LEU A 88 -5.32 11.13 -10.86
CA LEU A 88 -6.06 10.10 -10.13
C LEU A 88 -5.81 8.74 -10.78
N LEU A 89 -5.71 7.70 -9.96
CA LEU A 89 -5.67 6.32 -10.43
C LEU A 89 -6.91 6.05 -11.30
N GLN A 90 -6.68 5.69 -12.56
CA GLN A 90 -7.70 5.17 -13.45
C GLN A 90 -7.59 3.63 -13.43
N PRO A 91 -8.45 2.93 -12.66
CA PRO A 91 -8.40 1.48 -12.62
C PRO A 91 -8.81 0.92 -13.97
N LEU A 92 -8.13 -0.14 -14.41
CA LEU A 92 -8.57 -0.91 -15.57
C LEU A 92 -9.97 -1.48 -15.32
N PRO A 93 -10.80 -1.68 -16.38
CA PRO A 93 -12.08 -2.34 -16.27
C PRO A 93 -11.94 -3.69 -15.53
N ILE A 94 -12.89 -3.97 -14.65
CA ILE A 94 -12.96 -5.24 -13.94
C ILE A 94 -13.42 -6.30 -14.95
N PRO A 95 -12.68 -7.41 -15.13
CA PRO A 95 -13.10 -8.49 -16.02
C PRO A 95 -14.43 -9.12 -15.58
N GLU A 96 -15.15 -9.78 -16.50
CA GLU A 96 -16.47 -10.37 -16.20
C GLU A 96 -16.41 -11.84 -15.77
N ARG A 97 -15.35 -12.57 -16.16
CA ARG A 97 -15.17 -13.99 -15.81
C ARG A 97 -13.72 -14.34 -15.53
N PRO A 98 -13.45 -15.43 -14.78
CA PRO A 98 -12.11 -15.97 -14.60
C PRO A 98 -11.38 -16.19 -15.93
N TRP A 99 -10.08 -15.94 -15.91
CA TRP A 99 -9.14 -16.16 -17.01
C TRP A 99 -9.43 -15.41 -18.32
N SER A 100 -10.35 -14.45 -18.30
CA SER A 100 -10.63 -13.60 -19.47
C SER A 100 -9.56 -12.52 -19.67
N HIS A 101 -8.95 -12.02 -18.60
CA HIS A 101 -7.94 -10.96 -18.68
C HIS A 101 -6.77 -11.29 -17.76
N LEU A 102 -5.57 -11.31 -18.33
CA LEU A 102 -4.37 -11.72 -17.61
C LEU A 102 -3.46 -10.52 -17.35
N ALA A 103 -2.67 -10.62 -16.30
CA ALA A 103 -1.51 -9.80 -16.03
C ALA A 103 -0.27 -10.70 -16.11
N MET A 104 0.70 -10.36 -16.94
CA MET A 104 1.92 -11.13 -17.14
C MET A 104 3.15 -10.32 -16.75
N ASP A 105 4.13 -11.00 -16.16
CA ASP A 105 5.41 -10.40 -15.79
C ASP A 105 6.50 -11.49 -15.68
N PHE A 106 7.75 -11.06 -15.55
CA PHE A 106 8.88 -11.95 -15.27
C PHE A 106 9.58 -11.55 -13.97
N ILE A 107 9.81 -12.53 -13.10
CA ILE A 107 10.78 -12.42 -12.02
C ILE A 107 12.10 -12.94 -12.57
N VAL A 108 13.07 -12.04 -12.72
CA VAL A 108 14.39 -12.33 -13.29
C VAL A 108 15.48 -12.25 -12.21
N GLU A 109 16.71 -12.61 -12.58
CA GLU A 109 17.89 -12.50 -11.70
C GLU A 109 17.78 -13.33 -10.40
N LEU A 110 17.04 -14.45 -10.46
CA LEU A 110 17.02 -15.40 -9.34
C LEU A 110 18.31 -16.24 -9.34
N PRO A 111 18.79 -16.68 -8.15
CA PRO A 111 19.84 -17.68 -8.05
C PRO A 111 19.49 -18.93 -8.87
N GLU A 112 20.49 -19.66 -9.35
CA GLU A 112 20.20 -20.88 -10.10
C GLU A 112 19.56 -21.95 -9.20
N SER A 113 18.42 -22.51 -9.64
CA SER A 113 17.76 -23.65 -8.99
C SER A 113 17.39 -24.69 -10.04
N LYS A 114 18.10 -25.83 -10.02
CA LYS A 114 18.00 -26.90 -11.03
C LYS A 114 18.06 -26.38 -12.48
N GLY A 115 18.96 -25.42 -12.72
CA GLY A 115 19.14 -24.76 -14.01
C GLY A 115 18.10 -23.69 -14.34
N ASN A 116 17.17 -23.35 -13.44
CA ASN A 116 16.20 -22.26 -13.59
C ASN A 116 16.72 -20.96 -12.96
N THR A 117 16.43 -19.82 -13.60
CA THR A 117 16.85 -18.47 -13.16
C THR A 117 15.74 -17.42 -13.29
N VAL A 118 14.61 -17.79 -13.90
CA VAL A 118 13.49 -16.88 -14.20
C VAL A 118 12.17 -17.55 -13.82
N ILE A 119 11.19 -16.77 -13.37
CA ILE A 119 9.81 -17.21 -13.23
C ILE A 119 8.94 -16.35 -14.14
N LEU A 120 8.20 -16.98 -15.05
CA LEU A 120 7.08 -16.31 -15.73
C LEU A 120 5.88 -16.33 -14.79
N THR A 121 5.32 -15.16 -14.49
CA THR A 121 4.11 -15.03 -13.69
C THR A 121 2.93 -14.67 -14.59
N VAL A 122 1.84 -15.43 -14.48
CA VAL A 122 0.61 -15.21 -15.24
C VAL A 122 -0.55 -15.20 -14.26
N ILE A 123 -1.14 -14.02 -14.06
CA ILE A 123 -2.14 -13.78 -13.03
C ILE A 123 -3.48 -13.45 -13.68
N ASP A 124 -4.52 -14.19 -13.34
CA ASP A 124 -5.88 -13.83 -13.70
C ASP A 124 -6.32 -12.57 -12.94
N ARG A 125 -6.67 -11.52 -13.70
CA ARG A 125 -7.11 -10.24 -13.12
C ARG A 125 -8.47 -10.35 -12.45
N PHE A 126 -9.27 -11.36 -12.75
CA PHE A 126 -10.56 -11.60 -12.09
C PHE A 126 -10.38 -12.28 -10.73
N SER A 127 -10.00 -13.56 -10.75
CA SER A 127 -9.90 -14.42 -9.54
C SER A 127 -8.66 -14.16 -8.69
N LYS A 128 -7.64 -13.50 -9.26
CA LYS A 128 -6.28 -13.37 -8.69
C LYS A 128 -5.50 -14.68 -8.67
N MET A 129 -5.98 -15.73 -9.35
CA MET A 129 -5.27 -17.00 -9.46
C MET A 129 -4.01 -16.80 -10.30
N GLY A 130 -2.89 -17.34 -9.86
CA GLY A 130 -1.61 -17.23 -10.54
C GLY A 130 -1.08 -18.57 -11.02
N HIS A 131 -0.47 -18.57 -12.21
CA HIS A 131 0.46 -19.61 -12.64
C HIS A 131 1.90 -19.07 -12.59
N TYR A 132 2.79 -19.87 -12.04
CA TYR A 132 4.20 -19.54 -11.87
C TYR A 132 5.05 -20.60 -12.58
N VAL A 133 5.72 -20.20 -13.66
CA VAL A 133 6.45 -21.15 -14.52
C VAL A 133 7.95 -20.92 -14.38
N PRO A 134 8.71 -21.86 -13.78
CA PRO A 134 10.17 -21.80 -13.74
C PRO A 134 10.76 -21.92 -15.14
N LEU A 135 11.72 -21.07 -15.46
CA LEU A 135 12.40 -21.02 -16.75
C LEU A 135 13.92 -20.95 -16.55
N ARG A 136 14.65 -21.61 -17.46
CA ARG A 136 16.13 -21.63 -17.47
C ARG A 136 16.75 -20.26 -17.69
N LYS A 137 16.10 -19.46 -18.52
CA LYS A 137 16.48 -18.10 -18.88
C LYS A 137 15.24 -17.34 -19.33
N LEU A 138 15.38 -16.04 -19.50
CA LEU A 138 14.34 -15.23 -20.12
C LEU A 138 14.09 -15.73 -21.56
N PRO A 139 12.87 -16.13 -21.92
CA PRO A 139 12.60 -16.72 -23.22
C PRO A 139 12.65 -15.65 -24.31
N SER A 140 12.94 -16.06 -25.54
CA SER A 140 12.60 -15.26 -26.72
C SER A 140 11.07 -15.18 -26.88
N ALA A 141 10.60 -14.21 -27.67
CA ALA A 141 9.18 -14.12 -27.97
C ALA A 141 8.61 -15.38 -28.67
N ALA A 142 9.45 -16.07 -29.46
CA ALA A 142 9.08 -17.33 -30.12
C ALA A 142 8.94 -18.48 -29.13
N GLU A 143 9.82 -18.55 -28.11
CA GLU A 143 9.74 -19.54 -27.02
C GLU A 143 8.60 -19.24 -26.04
N LEU A 144 8.23 -17.96 -25.86
CA LEU A 144 7.14 -17.57 -24.95
C LEU A 144 5.77 -18.14 -25.37
N VAL A 145 5.49 -18.23 -26.67
CA VAL A 145 4.20 -18.76 -27.17
C VAL A 145 3.93 -20.19 -26.74
N PRO A 146 4.79 -21.20 -27.00
CA PRO A 146 4.54 -22.57 -26.55
C PRO A 146 4.53 -22.69 -25.02
N ILE A 147 5.32 -21.88 -24.29
CA ILE A 147 5.27 -21.82 -22.82
C ILE A 147 3.89 -21.36 -22.36
N PHE A 148 3.39 -20.26 -22.93
CA PHE A 148 2.08 -19.70 -22.61
C PHE A 148 0.94 -20.66 -22.97
N ILE A 149 1.02 -21.32 -24.13
CA ILE A 149 0.01 -22.29 -24.55
C ILE A 149 -0.06 -23.46 -23.57
N THR A 150 1.10 -24.04 -23.24
CA THR A 150 1.19 -25.26 -22.41
C THR A 150 0.70 -25.02 -20.98
N ASN A 151 1.08 -23.87 -20.41
CA ASN A 151 0.86 -23.58 -19.00
C ASN A 151 -0.40 -22.75 -18.72
N VAL A 152 -1.00 -22.13 -19.74
CA VAL A 152 -2.17 -21.25 -19.53
C VAL A 152 -3.31 -21.64 -20.48
N VAL A 153 -3.10 -21.55 -21.79
CA VAL A 153 -4.18 -21.75 -22.78
C VAL A 153 -4.74 -23.16 -22.72
N ARG A 154 -3.90 -24.18 -22.53
CA ARG A 154 -4.31 -25.57 -22.39
C ARG A 154 -5.30 -25.78 -21.23
N ILE A 155 -5.18 -24.98 -20.18
CA ILE A 155 -5.96 -25.14 -18.95
C ILE A 155 -7.23 -24.27 -18.99
N HIS A 156 -7.09 -23.01 -19.42
CA HIS A 156 -8.13 -21.99 -19.26
C HIS A 156 -8.71 -21.45 -20.57
N GLY A 157 -8.16 -21.88 -21.71
CA GLY A 157 -8.46 -21.33 -23.02
C GLY A 157 -7.74 -20.02 -23.31
N ILE A 158 -8.06 -19.43 -24.46
CA ILE A 158 -7.45 -18.18 -24.92
C ILE A 158 -8.10 -17.00 -24.16
N PRO A 159 -7.32 -16.10 -23.52
CA PRO A 159 -7.88 -14.93 -22.85
C PRO A 159 -8.37 -13.89 -23.86
N LEU A 160 -9.20 -12.95 -23.41
CA LEU A 160 -9.63 -11.80 -24.20
C LEU A 160 -8.59 -10.67 -24.19
N GLY A 161 -7.84 -10.53 -23.09
CA GLY A 161 -6.82 -9.49 -22.99
C GLY A 161 -5.65 -9.84 -22.08
N ILE A 162 -4.50 -9.27 -22.37
CA ILE A 162 -3.27 -9.40 -21.59
C ILE A 162 -2.72 -8.02 -21.29
N VAL A 163 -2.39 -7.79 -20.02
CA VAL A 163 -1.61 -6.64 -19.57
C VAL A 163 -0.23 -7.12 -19.18
N SER A 164 0.82 -6.47 -19.65
CA SER A 164 2.19 -6.77 -19.24
C SER A 164 3.02 -5.49 -19.09
N ASP A 165 4.25 -5.64 -18.61
CA ASP A 165 5.25 -4.58 -18.74
C ASP A 165 5.73 -4.40 -20.19
N ARG A 166 6.70 -3.50 -20.39
CA ARG A 166 7.32 -3.25 -21.70
C ARG A 166 8.55 -4.14 -21.97
N GLY A 167 8.65 -5.29 -21.31
CA GLY A 167 9.70 -6.28 -21.54
C GLY A 167 9.82 -6.66 -23.01
N THR A 168 11.05 -6.89 -23.48
CA THR A 168 11.37 -7.09 -24.90
C THR A 168 10.56 -8.20 -25.57
N GLN A 169 10.20 -9.22 -24.81
CA GLN A 169 9.38 -10.37 -25.20
C GLN A 169 7.96 -9.92 -25.57
N PHE A 170 7.32 -9.16 -24.67
CA PHE A 170 5.93 -8.74 -24.82
C PHE A 170 5.76 -7.65 -25.89
N VAL A 171 6.76 -6.78 -26.09
CA VAL A 171 6.69 -5.73 -27.12
C VAL A 171 7.11 -6.20 -28.50
N SER A 172 7.64 -7.42 -28.62
CA SER A 172 8.13 -7.99 -29.88
C SER A 172 7.03 -8.08 -30.95
N ARG A 173 7.45 -8.01 -32.22
CA ARG A 173 6.53 -8.22 -33.37
C ARG A 173 5.91 -9.61 -33.36
N PHE A 174 6.68 -10.62 -32.95
CA PHE A 174 6.21 -12.00 -32.90
C PHE A 174 5.08 -12.18 -31.89
N TRP A 175 5.26 -11.72 -30.64
CA TRP A 175 4.25 -11.81 -29.60
C TRP A 175 2.99 -11.02 -29.95
N LYS A 176 3.14 -9.77 -30.41
CA LYS A 176 2.02 -8.96 -30.91
C LYS A 176 1.27 -9.64 -32.05
N GLY A 177 2.00 -10.23 -32.99
CA GLY A 177 1.43 -10.97 -34.11
C GLY A 177 0.63 -12.19 -33.65
N PHE A 178 1.18 -12.97 -32.72
CA PHE A 178 0.46 -14.08 -32.08
C PHE A 178 -0.83 -13.59 -31.41
N CYS A 179 -0.76 -12.63 -30.48
CA CYS A 179 -1.92 -12.09 -29.76
C CYS A 179 -3.01 -11.61 -30.72
N LYS A 180 -2.64 -10.83 -31.75
CA LYS A 180 -3.58 -10.34 -32.75
C LYS A 180 -4.28 -11.47 -33.51
N ASN A 181 -3.54 -12.51 -33.92
CA ASN A 181 -4.08 -13.62 -34.70
C ASN A 181 -5.03 -14.51 -33.90
N VAL A 182 -4.86 -14.59 -32.58
CA VAL A 182 -5.75 -15.37 -31.69
C VAL A 182 -6.80 -14.52 -30.98
N GLY A 183 -6.92 -13.23 -31.31
CA GLY A 183 -7.94 -12.33 -30.77
C GLY A 183 -7.68 -11.83 -29.35
N ILE A 184 -6.42 -11.81 -28.88
CA ILE A 184 -6.03 -11.26 -27.58
C ILE A 184 -5.74 -9.76 -27.72
N ASP A 185 -6.43 -8.93 -26.93
CA ASP A 185 -6.10 -7.51 -26.79
C ASP A 185 -4.89 -7.32 -25.86
N LEU A 186 -3.80 -6.76 -26.39
CA LEU A 186 -2.54 -6.61 -25.68
C LEU A 186 -2.32 -5.16 -25.24
N SER A 187 -2.24 -4.95 -23.93
CA SER A 187 -2.00 -3.65 -23.30
C SER A 187 -0.69 -3.65 -22.50
N PHE A 188 0.04 -2.53 -22.54
CA PHE A 188 1.31 -2.39 -21.83
C PHE A 188 1.22 -1.38 -20.70
N SER A 189 1.80 -1.69 -19.53
CA SER A 189 2.01 -0.70 -18.48
C SER A 189 2.94 0.42 -18.99
N SER A 190 2.68 1.65 -18.57
CA SER A 190 3.56 2.77 -18.89
C SER A 190 4.69 2.88 -17.86
N ALA A 191 5.88 3.31 -18.28
CA ALA A 191 7.03 3.47 -17.38
C ALA A 191 6.78 4.47 -16.23
N TYR A 192 5.73 5.30 -16.33
CA TYR A 192 5.38 6.33 -15.36
C TYR A 192 4.04 6.09 -14.64
N HIS A 193 3.31 5.01 -14.98
CA HIS A 193 2.13 4.53 -14.23
C HIS A 193 2.25 3.03 -13.94
N PRO A 194 3.00 2.64 -12.89
CA PRO A 194 3.14 1.24 -12.43
C PRO A 194 1.80 0.57 -12.11
N GLN A 195 0.78 1.38 -11.84
CA GLN A 195 -0.55 0.93 -11.44
C GLN A 195 -1.25 0.03 -12.46
N THR A 196 -0.87 0.06 -13.75
CA THR A 196 -1.50 -0.74 -14.80
C THR A 196 -1.19 -2.24 -14.67
N ASN A 197 0.05 -2.63 -14.27
CA ASN A 197 0.41 -4.04 -14.04
C ASN A 197 0.47 -4.43 -12.55
N GLY A 198 -0.13 -3.61 -11.67
CA GLY A 198 -0.05 -3.83 -10.21
C GLY A 198 -0.68 -5.16 -9.71
N ALA A 199 -1.34 -5.93 -10.57
CA ALA A 199 -1.76 -7.29 -10.24
C ALA A 199 -0.58 -8.27 -10.26
N ALA A 200 0.24 -8.25 -11.32
CA ALA A 200 1.43 -9.08 -11.41
C ALA A 200 2.47 -8.67 -10.37
N GLU A 201 2.72 -7.36 -10.18
CA GLU A 201 3.67 -6.87 -9.17
C GLU A 201 3.32 -7.37 -7.75
N ARG A 202 2.03 -7.33 -7.37
CA ARG A 202 1.59 -7.83 -6.06
C ARG A 202 1.72 -9.35 -5.96
N ALA A 203 1.43 -10.08 -7.04
CA ALA A 203 1.63 -11.52 -7.06
C ALA A 203 3.12 -11.90 -6.93
N ASN A 204 4.00 -11.19 -7.64
CA ASN A 204 5.45 -11.36 -7.54
C ASN A 204 5.95 -11.16 -6.10
N GLN A 205 5.51 -10.09 -5.44
CA GLN A 205 5.82 -9.85 -4.02
C GLN A 205 5.35 -10.98 -3.10
N ASN A 206 4.17 -11.55 -3.38
CA ASN A 206 3.62 -12.64 -2.58
C ASN A 206 4.41 -13.94 -2.76
N ILE A 207 4.77 -14.31 -3.99
CA ILE A 207 5.58 -15.50 -4.22
C ILE A 207 7.01 -15.33 -3.71
N GLU A 208 7.63 -14.16 -3.87
CA GLU A 208 8.94 -13.87 -3.26
C GLU A 208 8.91 -13.99 -1.73
N LYS A 209 7.83 -13.52 -1.11
CA LYS A 209 7.64 -13.66 0.35
C LYS A 209 7.50 -15.13 0.73
N TYR A 210 6.71 -15.90 -0.02
CA TYR A 210 6.59 -17.34 0.18
C TYR A 210 7.96 -18.00 0.08
N LEU A 211 8.67 -17.81 -1.04
CA LEU A 211 9.97 -18.43 -1.28
C LEU A 211 10.97 -18.10 -0.15
N ARG A 212 11.04 -16.85 0.30
CA ARG A 212 11.90 -16.45 1.43
C ARG A 212 11.65 -17.22 2.73
N CYS A 213 10.45 -17.78 2.93
CA CYS A 213 10.15 -18.59 4.10
C CYS A 213 10.67 -20.03 3.99
N PHE A 214 10.69 -20.61 2.78
CA PHE A 214 10.98 -22.05 2.55
C PHE A 214 12.32 -22.30 1.84
N ILE A 215 13.01 -21.24 1.41
CA ILE A 215 14.27 -21.34 0.69
C ILE A 215 15.37 -21.96 1.56
N SER A 216 16.22 -22.81 0.96
CA SER A 216 17.45 -23.31 1.56
C SER A 216 18.45 -22.17 1.79
N GLU A 217 19.43 -22.37 2.67
CA GLU A 217 20.53 -21.41 2.86
C GLU A 217 21.33 -21.16 1.57
N ARG A 218 21.41 -22.18 0.69
CA ARG A 218 22.08 -22.10 -0.61
C ARG A 218 21.25 -21.43 -1.70
N GLN A 219 19.95 -21.21 -1.45
CA GLN A 219 19.00 -20.60 -2.39
C GLN A 219 18.82 -21.36 -3.72
N ASP A 220 19.09 -22.66 -3.72
CA ASP A 220 19.14 -23.53 -4.89
C ASP A 220 17.90 -24.42 -5.05
N ASN A 221 16.92 -24.33 -4.14
CA ASN A 221 15.72 -25.18 -4.13
C ASN A 221 14.42 -24.45 -4.52
N TRP A 222 14.46 -23.17 -4.92
CA TRP A 222 13.23 -22.41 -5.16
C TRP A 222 12.36 -22.99 -6.28
N SER A 223 12.95 -23.60 -7.32
CA SER A 223 12.16 -24.16 -8.43
C SER A 223 11.27 -25.32 -7.99
N ASP A 224 11.70 -26.08 -6.99
CA ASP A 224 10.92 -27.19 -6.40
C ASP A 224 9.77 -26.69 -5.52
N LEU A 225 9.91 -25.47 -4.99
CA LEU A 225 8.90 -24.84 -4.14
C LEU A 225 7.76 -24.23 -4.95
N ILE A 226 7.93 -24.00 -6.26
CA ILE A 226 6.96 -23.30 -7.09
C ILE A 226 5.57 -23.96 -7.12
N PRO A 227 5.43 -25.29 -7.31
CA PRO A 227 4.12 -25.94 -7.25
C PRO A 227 3.41 -25.74 -5.89
N TRP A 228 4.18 -25.78 -4.80
CA TRP A 228 3.66 -25.57 -3.44
C TRP A 228 3.31 -24.11 -3.16
N ALA A 229 4.11 -23.18 -3.70
CA ALA A 229 3.84 -21.75 -3.66
C ALA A 229 2.55 -21.42 -4.40
N GLU A 230 2.39 -21.95 -5.61
CA GLU A 230 1.20 -21.78 -6.42
C GLU A 230 -0.04 -22.33 -5.70
N TYR A 231 0.04 -23.55 -5.16
CA TYR A 231 -1.03 -24.15 -4.37
C TYR A 231 -1.41 -23.28 -3.17
N ALA A 232 -0.41 -22.86 -2.37
CA ALA A 232 -0.64 -22.07 -1.16
C ALA A 232 -1.24 -20.70 -1.47
N LEU A 233 -0.71 -20.00 -2.48
CA LEU A 233 -1.19 -18.67 -2.85
C LEU A 233 -2.57 -18.70 -3.48
N ASN A 234 -2.88 -19.72 -4.29
CA ASN A 234 -4.18 -19.86 -4.93
C ASN A 234 -5.27 -20.37 -3.97
N SER A 235 -4.89 -21.09 -2.90
CA SER A 235 -5.83 -21.58 -1.88
C SER A 235 -6.02 -20.61 -0.71
N ALA A 236 -5.17 -19.60 -0.58
CA ALA A 236 -5.30 -18.59 0.46
C ALA A 236 -6.44 -17.62 0.17
N VAL A 237 -7.29 -17.37 1.16
CA VAL A 237 -8.39 -16.39 1.06
C VAL A 237 -7.82 -15.00 0.76
N SER A 238 -8.30 -14.39 -0.33
CA SER A 238 -7.93 -13.01 -0.66
C SER A 238 -8.79 -12.03 0.12
N GLU A 239 -8.16 -11.08 0.81
CA GLU A 239 -8.89 -10.02 1.54
C GLU A 239 -9.80 -9.19 0.61
N ALA A 240 -9.47 -9.10 -0.68
CA ALA A 240 -10.22 -8.31 -1.65
C ALA A 240 -11.54 -8.97 -2.09
N THR A 241 -11.57 -10.30 -2.20
CA THR A 241 -12.73 -11.05 -2.71
C THR A 241 -13.47 -11.81 -1.60
N GLY A 242 -12.86 -12.02 -0.44
CA GLY A 242 -13.40 -12.86 0.64
C GLY A 242 -13.36 -14.37 0.33
N HIS A 243 -12.85 -14.74 -0.84
CA HIS A 243 -12.73 -16.11 -1.32
C HIS A 243 -11.28 -16.38 -1.74
N SER A 244 -10.86 -17.65 -1.76
CA SER A 244 -9.59 -18.01 -2.38
C SER A 244 -9.67 -17.84 -3.90
N PRO A 245 -8.54 -17.53 -4.57
CA PRO A 245 -8.50 -17.58 -6.03
C PRO A 245 -8.98 -18.91 -6.61
N PHE A 246 -8.62 -20.03 -5.99
CA PHE A 246 -9.03 -21.37 -6.41
C PHE A 246 -10.55 -21.53 -6.35
N PHE A 247 -11.19 -21.15 -5.24
CA PHE A 247 -12.64 -21.16 -5.10
C PHE A 247 -13.32 -20.25 -6.14
N THR A 248 -12.73 -19.09 -6.41
CA THR A 248 -13.29 -18.14 -7.39
C THR A 248 -13.30 -18.70 -8.81
N VAL A 249 -12.32 -19.54 -9.17
CA VAL A 249 -12.25 -20.19 -10.48
C VAL A 249 -13.13 -21.44 -10.56
N TYR A 250 -13.08 -22.30 -9.54
CA TYR A 250 -13.62 -23.65 -9.64
C TYR A 250 -14.90 -23.89 -8.81
N GLY A 251 -15.27 -22.96 -7.93
CA GLY A 251 -16.45 -23.07 -7.06
C GLY A 251 -16.28 -23.97 -5.83
N PHE A 252 -15.07 -24.47 -5.58
CA PHE A 252 -14.72 -25.24 -4.38
C PHE A 252 -13.29 -24.93 -3.95
N ASP A 253 -12.95 -25.13 -2.68
CA ASP A 253 -11.57 -25.04 -2.20
C ASP A 253 -10.89 -26.42 -2.23
N PRO A 254 -9.58 -26.49 -2.53
CA PRO A 254 -8.87 -27.74 -2.50
C PRO A 254 -8.71 -28.22 -1.04
N PRO A 255 -8.61 -29.54 -0.80
CA PRO A 255 -8.52 -30.07 0.55
C PRO A 255 -7.32 -29.50 1.31
N VAL A 256 -7.54 -29.13 2.57
CA VAL A 256 -6.45 -28.72 3.45
C VAL A 256 -5.52 -29.93 3.61
N LEU A 257 -4.24 -29.75 3.31
CA LEU A 257 -3.25 -30.80 3.59
C LEU A 257 -3.34 -31.18 5.07
N PRO A 258 -3.46 -32.47 5.40
CA PRO A 258 -3.63 -32.90 6.78
C PRO A 258 -2.44 -32.43 7.62
N ALA A 259 -2.72 -31.92 8.83
CA ALA A 259 -1.69 -31.43 9.76
C ALA A 259 -0.68 -32.53 10.18
N THR A 260 -1.10 -33.78 10.05
CA THR A 260 -0.31 -34.99 10.32
C THR A 260 -0.57 -35.99 9.22
N PHE A 261 0.48 -36.36 8.51
CA PHE A 261 0.45 -37.55 7.65
C PHE A 261 0.67 -38.78 8.54
N PRO A 262 -0.08 -39.87 8.33
CA PRO A 262 0.20 -41.14 9.02
C PRO A 262 1.62 -41.61 8.70
N ASP A 263 2.25 -42.30 9.64
CA ASP A 263 3.55 -42.92 9.41
C ASP A 263 3.42 -43.92 8.25
N THR A 264 4.37 -43.88 7.32
CA THR A 264 4.34 -44.74 6.15
C THR A 264 5.38 -45.84 6.29
N ALA A 265 5.19 -46.98 5.63
CA ALA A 265 6.20 -48.04 5.59
C ALA A 265 7.21 -47.81 4.44
N ILE A 266 7.31 -46.58 3.92
CA ILE A 266 8.06 -46.22 2.72
C ILE A 266 9.15 -45.23 3.11
N PRO A 267 10.41 -45.67 3.29
CA PRO A 267 11.48 -44.82 3.82
C PRO A 267 11.70 -43.51 3.05
N ALA A 268 11.59 -43.55 1.72
CA ALA A 268 11.73 -42.36 0.87
C ALA A 268 10.59 -41.33 1.08
N LEU A 269 9.39 -41.81 1.41
CA LEU A 269 8.25 -40.96 1.72
C LEU A 269 8.39 -40.37 3.13
N ASP A 270 8.86 -41.15 4.10
CA ASP A 270 9.11 -40.67 5.45
C ASP A 270 10.21 -39.59 5.48
N GLU A 271 11.29 -39.76 4.71
CA GLU A 271 12.35 -38.76 4.56
C GLU A 271 11.82 -37.46 3.93
N HIS A 272 10.99 -37.57 2.88
CA HIS A 272 10.35 -36.42 2.26
C HIS A 272 9.38 -35.70 3.21
N LEU A 273 8.56 -36.46 3.95
CA LEU A 273 7.62 -35.92 4.94
C LEU A 273 8.36 -35.27 6.12
N ALA A 274 9.49 -35.83 6.56
CA ALA A 274 10.34 -35.26 7.60
C ALA A 274 10.93 -33.91 7.15
N SER A 275 11.45 -33.83 5.92
CA SER A 275 11.95 -32.58 5.32
C SER A 275 10.86 -31.51 5.21
N LEU A 276 9.64 -31.89 4.79
CA LEU A 276 8.50 -30.98 4.76
C LEU A 276 8.12 -30.47 6.16
N LYS A 277 8.02 -31.37 7.15
CA LYS A 277 7.73 -31.00 8.55
C LYS A 277 8.75 -30.02 9.12
N GLU A 278 10.04 -30.26 8.86
CA GLU A 278 11.11 -29.36 9.30
C GLU A 278 10.98 -27.99 8.65
N THR A 279 10.79 -27.95 7.33
CA THR A 279 10.64 -26.71 6.57
C THR A 279 9.42 -25.92 7.06
N TRP A 280 8.28 -26.58 7.27
CA TRP A 280 7.07 -25.97 7.82
C TRP A 280 7.28 -25.44 9.23
N GLY A 281 8.03 -26.17 10.08
CA GLY A 281 8.41 -25.71 11.42
C GLY A 281 9.32 -24.48 11.40
N ARG A 282 10.22 -24.36 10.43
CA ARG A 282 11.03 -23.14 10.20
C ARG A 282 10.15 -21.97 9.76
N VAL A 283 9.19 -22.20 8.85
CA VAL A 283 8.28 -21.16 8.34
C VAL A 283 7.37 -20.63 9.44
N LYS A 284 6.79 -21.52 10.25
CA LYS A 284 5.93 -21.11 11.37
C LYS A 284 6.65 -20.15 12.30
N ARG A 285 7.90 -20.45 12.66
CA ARG A 285 8.76 -19.57 13.47
C ARG A 285 9.02 -18.23 12.79
N ALA A 286 9.38 -18.24 11.51
CA ALA A 286 9.62 -17.00 10.75
C ALA A 286 8.36 -16.11 10.63
N LEU A 287 7.18 -16.71 10.51
CA LEU A 287 5.90 -16.00 10.50
C LEU A 287 5.56 -15.40 11.86
N GLU A 288 5.79 -16.15 12.95
CA GLU A 288 5.64 -15.68 14.33
C GLU A 288 6.56 -14.48 14.60
N ASP A 289 7.83 -14.57 14.20
CA ASP A 289 8.82 -13.49 14.32
C ASP A 289 8.42 -12.26 13.50
N SER A 290 8.05 -12.45 12.23
CA SER A 290 7.61 -11.35 11.36
C SER A 290 6.35 -10.66 11.90
N SER A 291 5.39 -11.43 12.42
CA SER A 291 4.18 -10.90 13.06
C SER A 291 4.53 -10.11 14.33
N GLY A 292 5.49 -10.61 15.13
CA GLY A 292 6.04 -9.90 16.29
C GLY A 292 6.68 -8.56 15.90
N ILE A 293 7.52 -8.52 14.87
CA ILE A 293 8.17 -7.30 14.37
C ILE A 293 7.11 -6.31 13.84
N GLN A 294 6.13 -6.78 13.08
CA GLN A 294 5.03 -5.94 12.57
C GLN A 294 4.21 -5.34 13.72
N LYS A 295 3.91 -6.14 14.75
CA LYS A 295 3.25 -5.67 15.97
C LYS A 295 4.06 -4.57 16.66
N ILE A 296 5.35 -4.78 16.89
CA ILE A 296 6.24 -3.78 17.52
C ILE A 296 6.25 -2.46 16.72
N LYS A 297 6.38 -2.54 15.39
CA LYS A 297 6.37 -1.36 14.51
C LYS A 297 5.02 -0.64 14.52
N ALA A 298 3.92 -1.38 14.47
CA ALA A 298 2.58 -0.82 14.51
C ALA A 298 2.27 -0.18 15.88
N ASP A 299 2.67 -0.85 16.97
CA ASP A 299 2.43 -0.43 18.34
C ASP A 299 3.23 0.82 18.72
N ARG A 300 4.40 1.05 18.09
CA ARG A 300 5.20 2.29 18.26
C ARG A 300 4.40 3.58 17.99
N HIS A 301 3.36 3.50 17.16
CA HIS A 301 2.49 4.62 16.80
C HIS A 301 1.09 4.53 17.41
N ARG A 302 0.85 3.58 18.32
CA ARG A 302 -0.46 3.36 18.96
C ARG A 302 -0.38 3.62 20.46
N ARG A 303 -1.54 3.83 21.08
CA ARG A 303 -1.67 3.94 22.55
C ARG A 303 -2.49 2.75 23.06
N PRO A 304 -2.28 2.32 24.32
CA PRO A 304 -3.10 1.29 24.92
C PRO A 304 -4.59 1.63 24.80
N ALA A 305 -5.38 0.64 24.42
CA ALA A 305 -6.82 0.78 24.36
C ALA A 305 -7.36 1.09 25.77
N PRO A 306 -8.22 2.11 25.94
CA PRO A 306 -8.92 2.29 27.20
C PRO A 306 -9.78 1.05 27.50
N VAL A 307 -9.73 0.57 28.74
CA VAL A 307 -10.51 -0.58 29.18
C VAL A 307 -11.88 -0.08 29.62
N TYR A 308 -12.90 -0.47 28.87
CA TYR A 308 -14.29 -0.24 29.26
C TYR A 308 -14.91 -1.47 29.92
N GLN A 309 -15.81 -1.25 30.87
CA GLN A 309 -16.59 -2.27 31.55
C GLN A 309 -17.99 -2.42 30.92
N VAL A 310 -18.60 -3.57 31.16
CA VAL A 310 -20.00 -3.80 30.78
C VAL A 310 -20.88 -2.84 31.56
N GLY A 311 -21.77 -2.14 30.86
CA GLY A 311 -22.61 -1.09 31.44
C GLY A 311 -22.06 0.34 31.28
N ASP A 312 -20.78 0.51 30.95
CA ASP A 312 -20.20 1.83 30.67
C ASP A 312 -20.92 2.50 29.49
N ARG A 313 -21.03 3.82 29.57
CA ARG A 313 -21.61 4.64 28.50
C ARG A 313 -20.51 5.26 27.66
N VAL A 314 -20.60 5.06 26.35
CA VAL A 314 -19.63 5.57 25.39
C VAL A 314 -20.31 6.26 24.22
N TRP A 315 -19.64 7.27 23.68
CA TRP A 315 -19.98 7.91 22.42
C TRP A 315 -19.41 7.09 21.26
N LEU A 316 -20.21 6.83 20.23
CA LEU A 316 -19.82 6.11 19.03
C LEU A 316 -19.55 7.08 17.88
N SER A 317 -18.41 6.96 17.19
CA SER A 317 -18.09 7.83 16.05
C SER A 317 -19.03 7.60 14.87
N SER A 318 -19.52 8.70 14.28
CA SER A 318 -20.40 8.67 13.11
C SER A 318 -19.66 8.60 11.76
N ARG A 319 -18.32 8.54 11.76
CA ARG A 319 -17.49 8.61 10.54
C ARG A 319 -17.91 7.58 9.46
N ASN A 320 -18.37 6.41 9.88
CA ASN A 320 -18.76 5.30 8.99
C ASN A 320 -20.26 5.00 9.04
N ILE A 321 -21.08 5.92 9.58
CA ILE A 321 -22.52 5.72 9.78
C ILE A 321 -23.26 6.74 8.91
N LYS A 322 -24.14 6.26 8.04
CA LYS A 322 -25.04 7.11 7.26
C LYS A 322 -26.09 7.70 8.20
N LEU A 323 -25.94 8.97 8.56
CA LEU A 323 -26.91 9.69 9.37
C LEU A 323 -27.96 10.34 8.48
N LEU A 324 -29.23 10.20 8.85
CA LEU A 324 -30.37 10.87 8.18
C LEU A 324 -30.42 12.34 8.62
N VAL A 325 -29.45 13.13 8.18
CA VAL A 325 -29.38 14.58 8.46
C VAL A 325 -29.25 15.38 7.15
N PRO A 326 -29.78 16.61 7.08
CA PRO A 326 -29.75 17.41 5.84
C PRO A 326 -28.35 17.74 5.30
N SER A 327 -27.32 17.77 6.16
CA SER A 327 -25.94 18.05 5.77
C SER A 327 -24.94 17.16 6.51
N MET A 328 -24.24 16.30 5.77
CA MET A 328 -23.16 15.45 6.32
C MET A 328 -21.96 16.25 6.81
N LYS A 329 -21.75 17.48 6.29
CA LYS A 329 -20.66 18.38 6.73
C LYS A 329 -20.90 18.95 8.14
N LEU A 330 -22.16 19.07 8.54
CA LEU A 330 -22.59 19.57 9.86
C LEU A 330 -23.10 18.45 10.78
N ALA A 331 -23.02 17.20 10.33
CA ALA A 331 -23.46 16.05 11.12
C ALA A 331 -22.64 15.91 12.41
N PRO A 332 -23.26 15.45 13.51
CA PRO A 332 -22.53 15.19 14.75
C PRO A 332 -21.47 14.12 14.50
N ARG A 333 -20.23 14.37 14.93
CA ARG A 333 -19.08 13.45 14.75
C ARG A 333 -19.15 12.19 15.63
N TYR A 334 -19.98 12.24 16.66
CA TYR A 334 -20.25 11.15 17.58
C TYR A 334 -21.75 11.12 17.93
N ILE A 335 -22.28 9.92 18.12
CA ILE A 335 -23.68 9.61 18.44
C ILE A 335 -23.77 8.74 19.70
N GLY A 336 -24.92 8.72 20.35
CA GLY A 336 -25.14 8.05 21.65
C GLY A 336 -25.48 9.04 22.76
N PRO A 337 -25.15 8.76 24.04
CA PRO A 337 -24.26 7.69 24.52
C PRO A 337 -24.93 6.32 24.57
N TYR A 338 -24.24 5.29 24.05
CA TYR A 338 -24.72 3.91 24.08
C TYR A 338 -24.03 3.13 25.20
N LYS A 339 -24.74 2.14 25.76
CA LYS A 339 -24.19 1.25 26.79
C LYS A 339 -23.37 0.15 26.15
N ILE A 340 -22.27 -0.22 26.79
CA ILE A 340 -21.51 -1.42 26.44
C ILE A 340 -22.25 -2.65 26.94
N LEU A 341 -22.64 -3.51 26.00
CA LEU A 341 -23.33 -4.77 26.26
C LEU A 341 -22.35 -5.85 26.72
N ARG A 342 -21.25 -6.02 25.97
CA ARG A 342 -20.19 -7.00 26.30
C ARG A 342 -18.89 -6.67 25.58
N ARG A 343 -17.78 -7.11 26.16
CA ARG A 343 -16.46 -7.09 25.52
C ARG A 343 -16.33 -8.30 24.60
N ILE A 344 -15.99 -8.07 23.33
CA ILE A 344 -15.79 -9.15 22.35
C ILE A 344 -14.33 -9.60 22.38
N ASN A 345 -13.41 -8.65 22.36
CA ASN A 345 -11.97 -8.88 22.47
C ASN A 345 -11.29 -7.64 23.10
N PRO A 346 -9.95 -7.62 23.30
CA PRO A 346 -9.30 -6.52 23.97
C PRO A 346 -9.50 -5.13 23.37
N VAL A 347 -9.86 -5.04 22.09
CA VAL A 347 -9.99 -3.79 21.33
C VAL A 347 -11.37 -3.59 20.69
N SER A 348 -12.34 -4.47 20.96
CA SER A 348 -13.67 -4.42 20.33
C SER A 348 -14.78 -4.70 21.35
N TYR A 349 -15.82 -3.86 21.31
CA TYR A 349 -16.93 -3.87 22.26
C TYR A 349 -18.26 -3.89 21.51
N ALA A 350 -19.22 -4.66 22.02
CA ALA A 350 -20.60 -4.65 21.55
C ALA A 350 -21.40 -3.57 22.30
N LEU A 351 -22.16 -2.75 21.58
CA LEU A 351 -23.00 -1.70 22.14
C LEU A 351 -24.49 -2.08 22.07
N THR A 352 -25.27 -1.56 23.01
CA THR A 352 -26.74 -1.57 22.92
C THR A 352 -27.18 -0.43 22.00
N LEU A 353 -27.47 -0.76 20.75
CA LEU A 353 -27.99 0.18 19.76
C LEU A 353 -29.53 0.19 19.75
N PRO A 354 -30.17 1.34 19.51
CA PRO A 354 -31.61 1.42 19.27
C PRO A 354 -32.03 0.61 18.04
N SER A 355 -33.26 0.07 18.07
CA SER A 355 -33.84 -0.76 17.00
C SER A 355 -33.90 -0.10 15.61
N HIS A 356 -33.88 1.23 15.55
CA HIS A 356 -33.87 1.99 14.30
C HIS A 356 -32.48 2.09 13.64
N ILE A 357 -31.39 1.74 14.34
CA ILE A 357 -30.03 1.73 13.80
C ILE A 357 -29.69 0.30 13.34
N ARG A 358 -29.80 0.05 12.04
CA ARG A 358 -29.53 -1.26 11.41
C ARG A 358 -28.06 -1.45 11.03
N ILE A 359 -27.14 -1.25 11.98
CA ILE A 359 -25.71 -1.55 11.79
C ILE A 359 -25.26 -2.62 12.78
N HIS A 360 -24.23 -3.38 12.41
CA HIS A 360 -23.65 -4.36 13.31
C HIS A 360 -23.17 -3.69 14.61
N ASN A 361 -23.50 -4.27 15.76
CA ASN A 361 -23.37 -3.60 17.05
C ASN A 361 -21.98 -3.72 17.70
N VAL A 362 -20.99 -4.28 16.99
CA VAL A 362 -19.61 -4.44 17.47
C VAL A 362 -18.71 -3.37 16.86
N PHE A 363 -18.00 -2.62 17.71
CA PHE A 363 -17.14 -1.53 17.30
C PHE A 363 -15.75 -1.62 17.91
N HIS A 364 -14.74 -1.23 17.12
CA HIS A 364 -13.38 -1.10 17.60
C HIS A 364 -13.24 0.10 18.56
N VAL A 365 -12.40 -0.03 19.58
CA VAL A 365 -12.17 0.95 20.66
C VAL A 365 -11.80 2.35 20.14
N SER A 366 -11.15 2.43 18.97
CA SER A 366 -10.79 3.70 18.33
C SER A 366 -12.00 4.52 17.85
N LEU A 367 -13.17 3.88 17.70
CA LEU A 367 -14.43 4.53 17.35
C LEU A 367 -15.24 4.93 18.57
N LEU A 368 -14.77 4.59 19.78
CA LEU A 368 -15.45 4.87 21.03
C LEU A 368 -14.77 6.03 21.75
N LYS A 369 -15.57 6.84 22.43
CA LYS A 369 -15.08 7.89 23.32
C LYS A 369 -15.81 7.79 24.66
N PRO A 370 -15.11 7.84 25.81
CA PRO A 370 -15.75 7.73 27.12
C PRO A 370 -16.74 8.88 27.33
N LEU A 371 -17.86 8.59 27.99
CA LEU A 371 -18.72 9.62 28.54
C LEU A 371 -18.06 10.19 29.81
N LEU A 372 -17.57 11.42 29.73
CA LEU A 372 -17.02 12.13 30.89
C LEU A 372 -18.15 12.91 31.57
N CYS A 373 -18.46 12.58 32.81
CA CYS A 373 -19.39 13.33 33.64
C CYS A 373 -18.60 14.17 34.65
N ASN A 374 -18.95 15.45 34.77
CA ASN A 374 -18.47 16.31 35.85
C ASN A 374 -19.65 16.99 36.56
N ARG A 375 -19.39 17.65 37.68
CA ARG A 375 -20.42 18.33 38.50
C ARG A 375 -21.25 19.40 37.77
N TYR A 376 -20.83 19.80 36.57
CA TYR A 376 -21.50 20.82 35.73
C TYR A 376 -22.26 20.24 34.54
N THR A 377 -22.19 18.93 34.29
CA THR A 377 -22.78 18.29 33.09
C THR A 377 -23.87 17.28 33.45
N ARG A 378 -25.13 17.66 33.24
CA ARG A 378 -26.26 16.71 33.20
C ARG A 378 -26.44 16.24 31.75
N VAL A 379 -25.99 15.02 31.46
CA VAL A 379 -26.22 14.40 30.15
C VAL A 379 -27.69 13.99 30.08
N ARG A 380 -28.50 14.69 29.29
CA ARG A 380 -29.88 14.26 29.01
C ARG A 380 -29.82 12.99 28.16
N VAL A 381 -30.35 11.91 28.72
CA VAL A 381 -30.54 10.63 28.03
C VAL A 381 -31.86 10.77 27.24
N PRO A 382 -31.88 10.49 25.93
CA PRO A 382 -33.13 10.32 25.20
C PRO A 382 -33.85 9.05 25.62
#